data_AF-A0A3B1C5H9-F1
#
_entry.id   AF-A0A3B1C5H9-F1
#
_cell.length_a   1.000
_cell.length_b   1.000
_cell.length_c   1.000
_cell.angle_alpha   90.00
_cell.angle_beta   90.00
_cell.angle_gamma   90.00
#
_symmetry.space_group_name_H-M   'P 1'
#
loop_
_entity.id
_entity.type
_entity.pdbx_description
1 polymer ?
#
loop_
_entity_poly.entity_id
_entity_poly.type
_entity_poly.pdbx_seq_one_letter_code
_entity_poly.pdbx_strand_id
1 'polypeptide(L)' 'MEQLTKRRAIKFLKKYFSLFVNNYKKSGYKVKIILAENSDTDKDYFYVQFCKGKEHTRDFKIIYH' A
#
# COMPACT_ATOMS: atom_id res chain seq x y z
N MET A 1 -6.97 2.33 -20.09
CA MET A 1 -6.38 1.77 -18.85
C MET A 1 -7.00 2.50 -17.67
N GLU A 2 -7.66 1.79 -16.74
CA GLU A 2 -8.25 2.43 -15.56
C GLU A 2 -7.15 2.81 -14.56
N GLN A 3 -7.12 4.07 -14.15
CA GLN A 3 -6.17 4.55 -13.15
C GLN A 3 -6.33 3.80 -11.82
N LEU A 4 -5.21 3.44 -11.20
CA LEU A 4 -5.16 2.80 -9.88
C LEU A 4 -5.72 3.76 -8.82
N THR A 5 -6.91 3.48 -8.30
CA THR A 5 -7.50 4.24 -7.20
C THR A 5 -7.08 3.70 -5.84
N LYS A 6 -7.06 4.56 -4.80
CA LYS A 6 -6.78 4.13 -3.40
C LYS A 6 -7.67 2.97 -2.98
N ARG A 7 -8.93 2.97 -3.43
CA ARG A 7 -9.90 1.91 -3.12
C ARG A 7 -9.53 0.56 -3.74
N ARG A 8 -9.00 0.54 -4.96
CA ARG A 8 -8.48 -0.67 -5.61
C ARG A 8 -7.21 -1.18 -4.93
N ALA A 9 -6.26 -0.29 -4.61
CA ALA A 9 -5.06 -0.64 -3.86
C ALA A 9 -5.40 -1.25 -2.48
N ILE A 10 -6.38 -0.69 -1.75
CA ILE A 10 -6.87 -1.28 -0.49
C ILE A 10 -7.45 -2.67 -0.71
N LYS A 11 -8.30 -2.84 -1.73
CA LYS A 11 -8.91 -4.16 -2.04
C LYS A 11 -7.84 -5.18 -2.39
N PHE A 12 -6.87 -4.82 -3.22
CA PHE A 12 -5.74 -5.68 -3.60
C PHE A 12 -4.90 -6.07 -2.40
N LEU A 13 -4.52 -5.09 -1.58
CA LEU A 13 -3.74 -5.32 -0.37
C LEU A 13 -4.48 -6.23 0.63
N LYS A 14 -5.80 -6.04 0.79
CA LYS A 14 -6.63 -6.92 1.62
C LYS A 14 -6.81 -8.31 1.03
N LYS A 15 -6.79 -8.46 -0.30
CA LYS A 15 -7.00 -9.76 -0.95
C LYS A 15 -5.73 -10.61 -0.94
N TYR A 16 -4.59 -10.02 -1.31
CA TYR A 16 -3.34 -10.75 -1.51
C TYR A 16 -2.35 -10.60 -0.34
N PHE A 17 -2.44 -9.52 0.43
CA PHE A 17 -1.51 -9.19 1.51
C PHE A 17 -2.23 -9.07 2.87
N SER A 18 -3.34 -9.79 3.07
CA SER A 18 -4.13 -9.75 4.31
C SER A 18 -3.31 -10.14 5.54
N LEU A 19 -2.54 -11.23 5.47
CA LEU A 19 -1.64 -11.70 6.52
C LEU A 19 -0.58 -10.66 6.87
N PHE A 20 0.05 -10.09 5.84
CA PHE A 20 1.05 -9.04 5.98
C PHE A 20 0.46 -7.82 6.70
N VAL A 21 -0.67 -7.30 6.22
CA VAL A 21 -1.37 -6.16 6.84
C VAL A 21 -1.80 -6.47 8.27
N ASN A 22 -2.31 -7.67 8.53
CA ASN A 22 -2.78 -8.07 9.86
C ASN A 22 -1.65 -8.20 10.87
N ASN A 23 -0.47 -8.70 10.46
CA ASN A 23 0.69 -8.77 11.34
C ASN A 23 1.12 -7.39 11.83
N TYR A 24 1.24 -6.41 10.93
CA TYR A 24 1.57 -5.04 11.32
C TYR A 24 0.48 -4.38 12.17
N LYS A 25 -0.80 -4.63 11.86
CA LYS A 25 -1.91 -4.15 12.68
C LYS A 25 -1.89 -4.72 14.10
N LYS A 26 -1.62 -6.02 14.26
CA LYS A 26 -1.46 -6.66 15.58
C LYS A 26 -0.33 -6.02 16.39
N SER A 27 0.75 -5.60 15.72
CA SER A 27 1.86 -4.85 16.33
C SER A 27 1.55 -3.37 16.59
N GLY A 28 0.34 -2.89 16.27
CA GLY A 28 -0.12 -1.52 16.53
C GLY A 28 0.12 -0.54 15.39
N TYR A 29 0.53 -0.99 14.20
CA TYR A 29 0.74 -0.12 13.05
C TYR A 29 -0.55 0.13 12.25
N LYS A 30 -0.67 1.34 11.70
CA LYS A 30 -1.70 1.76 10.76
C LYS A 30 -1.16 1.72 9.34
N VAL A 31 -1.95 1.20 8.41
CA VAL A 31 -1.61 1.18 6.97
C VAL A 31 -1.89 2.54 6.35
N LYS A 32 -0.90 3.07 5.62
CA LYS A 32 -1.00 4.24 4.76
C LYS A 32 -0.64 3.81 3.34
N ILE A 33 -1.52 4.13 2.38
CA ILE A 33 -1.29 3.85 0.96
C ILE A 33 -0.91 5.15 0.28
N ILE A 34 0.21 5.12 -0.42
CA ILE A 34 0.76 6.23 -1.18
C ILE A 34 0.67 5.83 -2.65
N LEU A 35 -0.18 6.53 -3.39
CA LEU A 35 -0.22 6.42 -4.84
C LEU A 35 0.85 7.36 -5.40
N ALA A 36 1.62 6.91 -6.38
CA ALA A 36 2.55 7.80 -7.06
C ALA A 36 1.72 8.80 -7.89
N GLU A 37 1.82 10.09 -7.59
CA GLU A 37 1.07 11.15 -8.28
C GLU A 37 1.70 11.58 -9.61
N ASN A 38 2.94 11.16 -9.90
CA ASN A 38 3.65 11.60 -11.10
C ASN A 38 3.64 10.55 -12.21
N SER A 39 2.93 10.94 -13.28
CA SER A 39 3.20 10.62 -14.69
C SER A 39 4.65 10.28 -14.96
N ASP A 40 4.93 9.06 -15.43
CA ASP A 40 5.74 8.93 -16.65
C ASP A 40 5.75 7.51 -17.24
N THR A 41 5.35 6.47 -16.53
CA THR A 41 5.42 5.11 -17.10
C THR A 41 4.36 4.23 -16.49
N ASP A 42 3.48 3.66 -17.33
CA ASP A 42 3.10 2.23 -17.42
C ASP A 42 3.23 1.34 -16.17
N LYS A 43 2.94 1.88 -14.99
CA LYS A 43 3.33 1.25 -13.76
C LYS A 43 2.16 1.23 -12.81
N ASP A 44 1.39 0.16 -12.95
CA ASP A 44 0.46 -0.36 -11.97
C ASP A 44 1.23 -0.72 -10.69
N TYR A 45 1.63 0.25 -9.87
CA TYR A 45 2.11 -0.03 -8.52
C TYR A 45 1.68 1.06 -7.55
N PHE A 46 1.70 0.71 -6.27
CA PHE A 46 1.50 1.66 -5.19
C PHE A 46 2.48 1.37 -4.05
N TYR A 47 2.75 2.38 -3.24
CA TYR A 47 3.54 2.20 -2.03
C TYR A 47 2.63 1.99 -0.81
N VAL A 48 3.09 1.13 0.09
CA VAL A 48 2.45 0.90 1.38
C VAL A 48 3.44 1.24 2.48
N GLN A 49 3.00 2.05 3.41
CA GLN A 49 3.74 2.45 4.59
C GLN A 49 2.95 2.06 5.84
N PHE A 50 3.62 1.53 6.86
CA PHE A 50 3.00 1.22 8.14
C PHE A 50 3.48 2.21 9.18
N CYS A 51 2.57 2.93 9.83
CA CYS A 51 2.88 3.99 10.79
C CYS A 51 2.41 3.62 12.20
N LYS A 52 3.25 3.85 13.21
CA LYS A 52 2.92 3.69 14.64
C LYS A 52 3.44 4.91 15.40
N GLY A 53 2.54 5.84 15.74
CA GLY A 53 2.93 7.12 16.33
C GLY A 53 3.77 7.96 15.37
N LYS A 54 4.99 8.32 15.77
CA LYS A 54 5.97 9.05 14.93
C LYS A 54 6.85 8.12 14.09
N GLU A 55 6.82 6.82 14.37
CA GLU A 55 7.61 5.83 13.62
C GLU A 55 6.84 5.33 12.40
N HIS A 56 7.58 5.05 11.33
CA HIS A 56 7.05 4.38 10.15
C HIS A 56 8.02 3.32 9.67
N THR A 57 7.48 2.25 9.09
CA THR A 57 8.28 1.27 8.38
C THR A 57 8.82 1.87 7.08
N ARG A 58 9.78 1.17 6.47
CA ARG A 58 10.15 1.44 5.07
C ARG A 58 8.93 1.35 4.16
N ASP A 59 9.00 2.04 3.04
CA ASP A 59 7.97 2.01 2.01
C ASP A 59 8.07 0.71 1.21
N PHE A 60 6.98 -0.02 1.12
CA PHE A 60 6.87 -1.25 0.35
C PHE A 60 6.26 -0.95 -1.01
N LYS A 61 6.99 -1.21 -2.09
CA LYS A 61 6.48 -1.10 -3.45
C LYS A 61 5.67 -2.35 -3.80
N ILE A 62 4.38 -2.19 -4.03
CA ILE A 62 3.46 -3.28 -4.42
C ILE A 62 3.12 -3.11 -5.90
N ILE A 63 3.63 -4.04 -6.72
CA ILE A 63 3.31 -4.11 -8.15
C ILE A 63 1.94 -4.78 -8.30
N TYR A 64 1.04 -4.07 -8.95
CA TYR A 64 -0.30 -4.45 -9.38
C TYR A 64 -0.16 -4.90 -10.84
N HIS A 65 -0.63 -6.08 -11.21
CA HIS A 65 -0.46 -6.64 -12.55
C HIS A 65 -1.71 -7.39 -12.98
#